data_AF-A0A524KNQ4-F1
#
_entry.id   AF-A0A524KNQ4-F1
#
_cell.length_a   1.000
_cell.length_b   1.000
_cell.length_c   1.000
_cell.angle_alpha   90.00
_cell.angle_beta   90.00
_cell.angle_gamma   90.00
#
_symmetry.space_group_name_H-M   'P 1'
#
loop_
_entity.id
_entity.type
_entity.pdbx_description
1 polymer ?
#
loop_
_entity_poly.entity_id
_entity_poly.type
_entity_poly.pdbx_seq_one_letter_code
_entity_poly.pdbx_strand_id
1 'polypeptide(L)'
;MTAASTHIALPVSRGAGLSVAFARLAAVVVCVIGEIVLAMWLEIIPSDALPSLAGMTPHAALGVIAAGLGLLCFTFRRLRLLARLIGLFLVLAGVAIFGQDMLGISLGLDEALMPPGAGPAGVEEQPTHTAPGVTGMLVLFGLALLYAKRGQALSVFSQAVALVMLAQVLIVVAGHAYGVITQAYPFPFAAMTTYGAVSAALLAVGLLAASPERGIAAAIVGRSPAGEMLRRLLPGILVLPLVIGWFARQAELRDFYDSGATLAIFAVASIIVLAVFAWTTIGAVRRADHDRQAAL
;
A
#
# COMPACT_ATOMS: atom_id res chain seq x y z
N MET A 1 38.56 12.99 37.19
CA MET A 1 38.87 12.83 35.75
C MET A 1 37.85 11.85 35.17
N THR A 2 36.87 12.40 34.49
CA THR A 2 35.67 11.72 33.97
C THR A 2 36.01 10.96 32.69
N ALA A 3 35.80 9.64 32.70
CA ALA A 3 35.97 8.79 31.53
C ALA A 3 34.93 9.17 30.47
N ALA A 4 35.41 9.70 29.34
CA ALA A 4 34.59 9.98 28.17
C ALA A 4 34.12 8.66 27.55
N SER A 5 32.82 8.40 27.64
CA SER A 5 32.15 7.35 26.89
C SER A 5 32.13 7.71 25.41
N THR A 6 33.15 7.27 24.68
CA THR A 6 33.14 7.25 23.21
C THR A 6 32.00 6.35 22.73
N HIS A 7 30.86 6.97 22.41
CA HIS A 7 29.80 6.36 21.63
C HIS A 7 30.36 5.98 20.25
N ILE A 8 30.81 4.75 20.12
CA ILE A 8 31.12 4.13 18.83
C ILE A 8 29.79 4.06 18.07
N ALA A 9 29.58 5.02 17.17
CA ALA A 9 28.50 4.98 16.20
C ALA A 9 28.73 3.76 15.30
N LEU A 10 28.02 2.67 15.58
CA LEU A 10 28.02 1.49 14.72
C LEU A 10 27.73 1.93 13.27
N PRO A 11 28.52 1.49 12.29
CA PRO A 11 28.32 1.89 10.89
C PRO A 11 26.91 1.50 10.48
N VAL A 12 26.13 2.50 10.03
CA VAL A 12 24.81 2.29 9.43
C VAL A 12 24.98 1.22 8.35
N SER A 13 24.39 0.04 8.57
CA SER A 13 24.55 -1.07 7.63
C SER A 13 24.15 -0.60 6.23
N ARG A 14 24.92 -0.94 5.20
CA ARG A 14 24.65 -0.52 3.80
C ARG A 14 23.20 -0.76 3.38
N GLY A 15 22.54 -1.79 3.95
CA GLY A 15 21.13 -2.10 3.72
C GLY A 15 20.15 -1.05 4.25
N ALA A 16 20.42 -0.40 5.37
CA ALA A 16 19.57 0.67 5.90
C ALA A 16 19.65 1.96 5.04
N GLY A 17 20.81 2.23 4.44
CA GLY A 17 20.96 3.32 3.48
C GLY A 17 20.16 3.09 2.20
N LEU A 18 20.23 1.86 1.65
CA LEU A 18 19.48 1.46 0.46
C LEU A 18 17.96 1.46 0.70
N SER A 19 17.48 0.98 1.85
CA SER A 19 16.04 0.99 2.15
C SER A 19 15.49 2.41 2.27
N VAL A 20 16.26 3.31 2.86
CA VAL A 20 15.93 4.73 2.96
C VAL A 20 15.94 5.41 1.58
N ALA A 21 16.91 5.09 0.72
CA ALA A 21 16.94 5.60 -0.65
C ALA A 21 15.72 5.13 -1.46
N PHE A 22 15.33 3.86 -1.31
CA PHE A 22 14.12 3.32 -1.91
C PHE A 22 12.86 4.05 -1.43
N ALA A 23 12.73 4.31 -0.12
CA ALA A 23 11.60 5.05 0.43
C ALA A 23 11.49 6.48 -0.16
N ARG A 24 12.62 7.15 -0.40
CA ARG A 24 12.66 8.46 -1.05
C ARG A 24 12.24 8.39 -2.51
N LEU A 25 12.74 7.39 -3.25
CA LEU A 25 12.34 7.17 -4.64
C LEU A 25 10.84 6.91 -4.73
N ALA A 26 10.31 6.02 -3.88
CA ALA A 26 8.88 5.75 -3.81
C ALA A 26 8.06 7.01 -3.52
N ALA A 27 8.52 7.85 -2.57
CA ALA A 27 7.87 9.13 -2.26
C ALA A 27 7.83 10.09 -3.47
N VAL A 28 8.93 10.21 -4.21
CA VAL A 28 9.00 11.05 -5.42
C VAL A 28 8.07 10.52 -6.51
N VAL A 29 8.09 9.20 -6.77
CA VAL A 29 7.21 8.58 -7.77
C VAL A 29 5.74 8.82 -7.42
N VAL A 30 5.36 8.72 -6.15
CA VAL A 30 3.99 9.00 -5.70
C VAL A 30 3.58 10.46 -5.92
N CYS A 31 4.49 11.42 -5.68
CA CYS A 31 4.22 12.83 -5.98
C CYS A 31 3.99 13.04 -7.48
N VAL A 32 4.84 12.44 -8.33
CA VAL A 32 4.71 12.50 -9.79
C VAL A 32 3.38 11.90 -10.25
N ILE A 33 2.95 10.77 -9.68
CA ILE A 33 1.64 10.18 -10.00
C ILE A 33 0.51 11.18 -9.69
N GLY A 34 0.54 11.82 -8.51
CA GLY A 34 -0.46 12.82 -8.15
C GLY A 34 -0.45 14.06 -9.06
N GLU A 35 0.74 14.53 -9.45
CA GLU A 35 0.92 15.64 -10.39
C GLU A 35 0.37 15.29 -11.78
N ILE A 36 0.63 14.08 -12.27
CA ILE A 36 0.10 13.59 -13.56
C ILE A 36 -1.43 13.58 -13.52
N VAL A 37 -2.03 13.07 -12.43
CA VAL A 37 -3.49 13.05 -12.28
C VAL A 37 -4.07 14.48 -12.26
N LEU A 38 -3.44 15.43 -11.56
CA LEU A 38 -3.87 16.83 -11.59
C LEU A 38 -3.72 17.45 -12.99
N ALA A 39 -2.61 17.17 -13.69
CA ALA A 39 -2.39 17.69 -15.04
C ALA A 39 -3.42 17.16 -16.05
N MET A 40 -3.91 15.94 -15.87
CA MET A 40 -5.01 15.38 -16.66
C MET A 40 -6.35 16.07 -16.36
N TRP A 41 -6.63 16.38 -15.09
CA TRP A 41 -7.84 17.12 -14.70
C TRP A 41 -7.82 18.57 -15.20
N LEU A 42 -6.64 19.17 -15.32
CA LEU A 42 -6.43 20.52 -15.88
C LEU A 42 -6.38 20.53 -17.42
N GLU A 43 -6.67 19.41 -18.09
CA GLU A 43 -6.61 19.25 -19.55
C GLU A 43 -5.22 19.56 -20.17
N ILE A 44 -4.17 19.60 -19.35
CA ILE A 44 -2.79 19.76 -19.83
C ILE A 44 -2.33 18.48 -20.54
N ILE A 45 -2.79 17.33 -20.04
CA ILE A 45 -2.56 16.00 -20.63
C ILE A 45 -3.91 15.46 -21.08
N PRO A 46 -4.06 15.03 -22.35
CA PRO A 46 -5.33 14.47 -22.81
C PRO A 46 -5.65 13.18 -22.04
N SER A 47 -6.88 13.07 -21.54
CA SER A 47 -7.38 11.92 -20.77
C SER A 47 -7.30 10.60 -21.55
N ASP A 48 -7.32 10.68 -22.89
CA ASP A 48 -7.23 9.52 -23.78
C ASP A 48 -5.83 8.92 -23.87
N ALA A 49 -4.78 9.67 -23.49
CA ALA A 49 -3.41 9.18 -23.54
C ALA A 49 -3.12 8.10 -22.50
N LEU A 50 -3.90 8.05 -21.42
CA LEU A 50 -3.66 7.18 -20.28
C LEU A 50 -4.99 6.62 -19.74
N PRO A 51 -5.34 5.37 -20.08
CA PRO A 51 -6.56 4.73 -19.58
C PRO A 51 -6.53 4.63 -18.05
N SER A 52 -7.70 4.66 -17.40
CA SER A 52 -7.94 4.50 -15.96
C SER A 52 -8.00 5.76 -15.04
N LEU A 53 -8.30 6.95 -15.57
CA LEU A 53 -8.56 8.12 -14.70
C LEU A 53 -9.81 7.99 -13.83
N ALA A 54 -10.81 7.22 -14.28
CA ALA A 54 -12.12 7.14 -13.65
C ALA A 54 -12.00 6.64 -12.20
N GLY A 55 -12.10 7.56 -11.23
CA GLY A 55 -12.17 7.26 -9.79
C GLY A 55 -11.20 8.03 -8.89
N MET A 56 -10.27 8.84 -9.42
CA MET A 56 -9.38 9.68 -8.61
C MET A 56 -9.63 11.17 -8.88
N THR A 57 -10.27 11.83 -7.91
CA THR A 57 -10.63 13.25 -7.96
C THR A 57 -9.41 14.17 -7.75
N PRO A 58 -9.52 15.45 -8.13
CA PRO A 58 -8.46 16.44 -7.91
C PRO A 58 -8.01 16.56 -6.44
N HIS A 59 -8.96 16.64 -5.51
CA HIS A 59 -8.64 16.72 -4.09
C HIS A 59 -7.96 15.43 -3.57
N ALA A 60 -8.34 14.26 -4.07
CA ALA A 60 -7.65 13.00 -3.76
C ALA A 60 -6.22 12.99 -4.33
N ALA A 61 -6.00 13.56 -5.51
CA ALA A 61 -4.67 13.72 -6.09
C ALA A 61 -3.76 14.62 -5.25
N LEU A 62 -4.26 15.73 -4.72
CA LEU A 62 -3.54 16.53 -3.73
C LEU A 62 -3.23 15.73 -2.45
N GLY A 63 -4.17 14.91 -1.99
CA GLY A 63 -3.95 13.98 -0.88
C GLY A 63 -2.81 13.00 -1.15
N VAL A 64 -2.72 12.45 -2.36
CA VAL A 64 -1.63 11.55 -2.78
C VAL A 64 -0.29 12.29 -2.84
N ILE A 65 -0.24 13.52 -3.37
CA ILE A 65 0.97 14.36 -3.35
C ILE A 65 1.41 14.64 -1.90
N ALA A 66 0.47 15.06 -1.05
CA ALA A 66 0.73 15.30 0.37
C ALA A 66 1.24 14.04 1.07
N ALA A 67 0.70 12.86 0.76
CA ALA A 67 1.19 11.58 1.27
C ALA A 67 2.62 11.27 0.81
N GLY A 68 2.95 11.52 -0.46
CA GLY A 68 4.33 11.42 -0.97
C GLY A 68 5.29 12.35 -0.23
N LEU A 69 4.93 13.62 -0.09
CA LEU A 69 5.71 14.61 0.68
C LEU A 69 5.85 14.21 2.15
N GLY A 70 4.79 13.65 2.74
CA GLY A 70 4.77 13.12 4.10
C GLY A 70 5.78 11.99 4.28
N LEU A 71 5.84 11.05 3.34
CA LEU A 71 6.83 9.97 3.34
C LEU A 71 8.26 10.48 3.17
N LEU A 72 8.45 11.46 2.26
CA LEU A 72 9.75 12.10 2.04
C LEU A 72 10.24 12.80 3.31
N CYS A 73 9.37 13.60 3.95
CA CYS A 73 9.65 14.29 5.21
C CYS A 73 9.94 13.29 6.34
N PHE A 74 9.22 12.17 6.39
CA PHE A 74 9.40 11.13 7.41
C PHE A 74 10.81 10.52 7.39
N THR A 75 11.43 10.50 6.19
CA THR A 75 12.79 10.01 5.99
C THR A 75 13.86 10.87 6.67
N PHE A 76 13.59 12.17 6.88
CA PHE A 76 14.51 13.08 7.55
C PHE A 76 14.15 13.26 9.02
N ARG A 77 15.10 13.00 9.94
CA ARG A 77 14.85 13.10 11.39
C ARG A 77 14.33 14.49 11.81
N ARG A 78 14.82 15.56 11.20
CA ARG A 78 14.41 16.95 11.48
C ARG A 78 12.99 17.27 11.01
N LEU A 79 12.53 16.67 9.91
CA LEU A 79 11.22 16.94 9.30
C LEU A 79 10.12 15.99 9.78
N ARG A 80 10.40 15.14 10.78
CA ARG A 80 9.42 14.16 11.27
C ARG A 80 8.21 14.81 11.92
N LEU A 81 8.34 16.02 12.48
CA LEU A 81 7.20 16.78 12.96
C LEU A 81 6.28 17.18 11.79
N LEU A 82 6.88 17.68 10.70
CA LEU A 82 6.13 18.05 9.49
C LEU A 82 5.43 16.84 8.87
N ALA A 83 6.10 15.68 8.80
CA ALA A 83 5.48 14.43 8.35
C ALA A 83 4.25 14.02 9.19
N ARG A 84 4.24 14.34 10.49
CA ARG A 84 3.08 14.08 11.37
C ARG A 84 1.97 15.10 11.17
N LEU A 85 2.30 16.36 10.94
CA LEU A 85 1.30 17.38 10.61
C LEU A 85 0.63 17.05 9.28
N ILE A 86 1.40 16.59 8.29
CA ILE A 86 0.89 16.05 7.03
C ILE A 86 0.01 14.81 7.31
N GLY A 87 0.46 13.87 8.12
CA GLY A 87 -0.35 12.71 8.50
C GLY A 87 -1.68 13.08 9.17
N LEU A 88 -1.68 14.08 10.05
CA LEU A 88 -2.90 14.62 10.67
C LEU A 88 -3.82 15.24 9.62
N PHE A 89 -3.27 16.06 8.73
CA PHE A 89 -4.01 16.65 7.62
C PHE A 89 -4.66 15.59 6.73
N LEU A 90 -3.94 14.52 6.37
CA LEU A 90 -4.48 13.42 5.56
C LEU A 90 -5.63 12.68 6.25
N VAL A 91 -5.54 12.45 7.56
CA VAL A 91 -6.64 11.82 8.32
C VAL A 91 -7.86 12.74 8.34
N LEU A 92 -7.67 14.03 8.62
CA LEU A 92 -8.77 15.00 8.65
C LEU A 92 -9.42 15.17 7.27
N ALA A 93 -8.61 15.29 6.23
CA ALA A 93 -9.10 15.39 4.85
C ALA A 93 -9.85 14.11 4.44
N GLY A 94 -9.31 12.93 4.72
CA GLY A 94 -9.98 11.67 4.41
C GLY A 94 -11.30 11.47 5.16
N VAL A 95 -11.37 11.85 6.44
CA VAL A 95 -12.61 11.82 7.21
C VAL A 95 -13.62 12.83 6.68
N ALA A 96 -13.18 14.02 6.27
CA ALA A 96 -14.04 15.02 5.64
C ALA A 96 -14.63 14.48 4.32
N ILE A 97 -13.79 13.95 3.42
CA ILE A 97 -14.22 13.35 2.14
C ILE A 97 -15.22 12.22 2.38
N PHE A 98 -14.93 11.32 3.31
CA PHE A 98 -15.87 10.24 3.66
C PHE A 98 -17.19 10.78 4.21
N GLY A 99 -17.14 11.86 5.01
CA GLY A 99 -18.32 12.56 5.50
C GLY A 99 -19.16 13.17 4.38
N GLN A 100 -18.53 13.71 3.33
CA GLN A 100 -19.23 14.23 2.15
C GLN A 100 -19.99 13.13 1.43
N ASP A 101 -19.34 12.01 1.17
CA ASP A 101 -19.94 10.87 0.45
C ASP A 101 -21.11 10.26 1.24
N MET A 102 -20.99 10.18 2.58
CA MET A 102 -22.05 9.64 3.44
C MET A 102 -23.22 10.60 3.66
N LEU A 103 -22.97 11.90 3.75
CA LEU A 103 -24.00 12.92 4.01
C LEU A 103 -24.60 13.50 2.72
N GLY A 104 -24.02 13.21 1.56
CA GLY A 104 -24.42 13.78 0.27
C GLY A 104 -24.18 15.29 0.18
N ILE A 105 -23.25 15.84 0.98
CA ILE A 105 -22.96 17.28 1.02
C ILE A 105 -21.75 17.57 0.11
N SER A 106 -21.96 18.39 -0.92
CA SER A 106 -20.85 18.94 -1.72
C SER A 106 -20.17 20.07 -0.94
N LEU A 107 -18.89 19.89 -0.58
CA LEU A 107 -18.07 20.96 0.03
C LEU A 107 -17.44 21.88 -1.03
N GLY A 108 -17.70 21.64 -2.32
CA GLY A 108 -17.12 22.39 -3.42
C GLY A 108 -15.59 22.32 -3.50
N LEU A 109 -14.95 21.30 -2.88
CA LEU A 109 -13.49 21.19 -2.84
C LEU A 109 -12.88 21.06 -4.23
N ASP A 110 -13.54 20.33 -5.13
CA ASP A 110 -13.09 20.19 -6.52
C ASP A 110 -13.39 21.43 -7.36
N GLU A 111 -14.56 22.05 -7.17
CA GLU A 111 -14.96 23.30 -7.84
C GLU A 111 -14.05 24.49 -7.48
N ALA A 112 -13.51 24.53 -6.25
CA ALA A 112 -12.54 25.54 -5.84
C ALA A 112 -11.14 25.30 -6.41
N LEU A 113 -10.82 24.04 -6.75
CA LEU A 113 -9.49 23.64 -7.19
C LEU A 113 -9.35 23.64 -8.72
N MET A 114 -10.46 23.45 -9.44
CA MET A 114 -10.51 23.35 -10.89
C MET A 114 -11.20 24.58 -11.50
N PRO A 115 -10.71 25.08 -12.66
CA PRO A 115 -11.44 26.07 -13.43
C PRO A 115 -12.86 25.58 -13.77
N PRO A 116 -13.87 26.48 -13.87
CA PRO A 116 -15.21 26.10 -14.29
C PRO A 116 -15.17 25.40 -15.65
N GLY A 117 -15.74 24.18 -15.73
CA GLY A 117 -15.75 23.36 -16.95
C GLY A 117 -14.47 22.54 -17.17
N ALA A 118 -13.49 22.57 -16.26
CA ALA A 118 -12.32 21.70 -16.35
C ALA A 118 -12.66 20.29 -15.84
N GLY A 119 -12.40 19.30 -16.68
CA GLY A 119 -12.55 17.89 -16.35
C GLY A 119 -12.62 17.04 -17.62
N PRO A 120 -12.26 15.75 -17.55
CA PRO A 120 -12.34 14.88 -18.72
C PRO A 120 -13.76 14.85 -19.30
N ALA A 121 -13.84 14.95 -20.63
CA ALA A 121 -15.09 14.99 -21.36
C ALA A 121 -16.03 13.85 -20.92
N GLY A 122 -17.24 14.19 -20.46
CA GLY A 122 -18.24 13.23 -19.96
C GLY A 122 -18.38 13.15 -18.43
N VAL A 123 -17.59 13.90 -17.66
CA VAL A 123 -17.70 13.98 -16.18
C VAL A 123 -18.48 15.22 -15.69
N GLU A 124 -18.87 16.13 -16.60
CA GLU A 124 -19.51 17.42 -16.29
C GLU A 124 -20.90 17.34 -15.60
N GLU A 125 -21.57 16.18 -15.60
CA GLU A 125 -22.95 16.07 -15.09
C GLU A 125 -23.10 15.32 -13.75
N GLN A 126 -22.03 14.73 -13.21
CA GLN A 126 -22.11 13.95 -11.96
C GLN A 126 -21.17 14.50 -10.89
N PRO A 127 -21.61 14.58 -9.62
CA PRO A 127 -20.73 14.92 -8.51
C PRO A 127 -19.51 13.99 -8.50
N THR A 128 -18.32 14.58 -8.49
CA THR A 128 -17.06 13.84 -8.51
C THR A 128 -16.85 13.12 -7.19
N HIS A 129 -17.29 11.86 -7.12
CA HIS A 129 -17.07 11.02 -5.94
C HIS A 129 -15.68 10.41 -5.95
N THR A 130 -14.97 10.53 -4.83
CA THR A 130 -13.70 9.85 -4.64
C THR A 130 -13.95 8.39 -4.35
N ALA A 131 -13.26 7.49 -5.06
CA ALA A 131 -13.38 6.07 -4.80
C ALA A 131 -13.04 5.79 -3.31
N PRO A 132 -13.93 5.12 -2.53
CA PRO A 132 -13.75 4.98 -1.08
C PRO A 132 -12.46 4.28 -0.66
N GLY A 133 -11.90 3.43 -1.53
CA GLY A 133 -10.59 2.81 -1.32
C GLY A 133 -9.43 3.80 -1.29
N VAL A 134 -9.48 4.87 -2.12
CA VAL A 134 -8.48 5.94 -2.12
C VAL A 134 -8.57 6.77 -0.84
N THR A 135 -9.80 7.13 -0.43
CA THR A 135 -10.04 7.83 0.84
C THR A 135 -9.55 7.01 2.03
N GLY A 136 -9.90 5.72 2.08
CA GLY A 136 -9.46 4.80 3.13
C GLY A 136 -7.94 4.68 3.18
N MET A 137 -7.28 4.56 2.02
CA MET A 137 -5.82 4.54 1.92
C MET A 137 -5.17 5.81 2.50
N LEU A 138 -5.68 7.00 2.17
CA LEU A 138 -5.13 8.26 2.69
C LEU A 138 -5.26 8.35 4.21
N VAL A 139 -6.40 7.92 4.77
CA VAL A 139 -6.62 7.86 6.22
C VAL A 139 -5.67 6.86 6.87
N LEU A 140 -5.58 5.64 6.34
CA LEU A 140 -4.69 4.60 6.85
C LEU A 140 -3.22 5.07 6.81
N PHE A 141 -2.79 5.67 5.70
CA PHE A 141 -1.43 6.17 5.58
C PHE A 141 -1.13 7.33 6.54
N GLY A 142 -2.06 8.28 6.68
CA GLY A 142 -1.93 9.38 7.64
C GLY A 142 -1.83 8.87 9.09
N LEU A 143 -2.64 7.86 9.44
CA LEU A 143 -2.59 7.19 10.73
C LEU A 143 -1.24 6.48 10.95
N ALA A 144 -0.75 5.81 9.92
CA ALA A 144 0.55 5.14 9.97
C ALA A 144 1.70 6.13 10.18
N LEU A 145 1.67 7.31 9.53
CA LEU A 145 2.66 8.39 9.74
C LEU A 145 2.60 9.00 11.15
N LEU A 146 1.40 9.19 11.71
CA LEU A 146 1.20 9.75 13.06
C LEU A 146 1.81 8.85 14.15
N TYR A 147 1.65 7.55 13.99
CA TYR A 147 2.08 6.55 14.98
C TYR A 147 3.48 5.97 14.74
N ALA A 148 4.06 6.18 13.56
CA ALA A 148 5.38 5.70 13.23
C ALA A 148 6.46 6.23 14.20
N LYS A 149 7.34 5.32 14.65
CA LYS A 149 8.46 5.57 15.58
C LYS A 149 8.06 6.19 16.94
N ARG A 150 6.79 6.09 17.37
CA ARG A 150 6.36 6.40 18.75
C ARG A 150 6.36 5.13 19.61
N GLY A 151 7.38 4.92 20.44
CA GLY A 151 7.46 3.71 21.27
C GLY A 151 7.50 2.40 20.46
N GLN A 152 7.35 1.26 21.14
CA GLN A 152 7.38 -0.07 20.51
C GLN A 152 5.99 -0.48 20.00
N ALA A 153 4.94 -0.34 20.82
CA ALA A 153 3.57 -0.71 20.46
C ALA A 153 3.00 0.07 19.27
N LEU A 154 3.13 1.40 19.24
CA LEU A 154 2.58 2.19 18.13
C LEU A 154 3.40 2.00 16.83
N SER A 155 4.67 1.61 16.94
CA SER A 155 5.47 1.23 15.77
C SER A 155 4.99 -0.09 15.15
N VAL A 156 4.51 -1.04 15.97
CA VAL A 156 3.86 -2.27 15.49
C VAL A 156 2.53 -1.93 14.84
N PHE A 157 1.74 -1.04 15.44
CA PHE A 157 0.48 -0.58 14.87
C PHE A 157 0.66 0.05 13.48
N SER A 158 1.62 0.97 13.32
CA SER A 158 1.96 1.59 12.04
C SER A 158 2.31 0.56 10.95
N GLN A 159 2.97 -0.55 11.32
CA GLN A 159 3.29 -1.63 10.39
C GLN A 159 2.11 -2.53 10.07
N ALA A 160 1.25 -2.80 11.05
CA ALA A 160 -0.01 -3.49 10.81
C ALA A 160 -0.87 -2.71 9.82
N VAL A 161 -0.94 -1.38 9.97
CA VAL A 161 -1.64 -0.50 9.02
C VAL A 161 -1.01 -0.55 7.62
N ALA A 162 0.31 -0.53 7.50
CA ALA A 162 0.99 -0.70 6.20
C ALA A 162 0.70 -2.07 5.56
N LEU A 163 0.59 -3.14 6.35
CA LEU A 163 0.17 -4.46 5.85
C LEU A 163 -1.28 -4.45 5.37
N VAL A 164 -2.19 -3.79 6.09
CA VAL A 164 -3.59 -3.64 5.66
C VAL A 164 -3.66 -2.90 4.32
N MET A 165 -2.85 -1.85 4.13
CA MET A 165 -2.75 -1.16 2.83
C MET A 165 -2.26 -2.09 1.72
N LEU A 166 -1.24 -2.93 1.98
CA LEU A 166 -0.76 -3.90 0.99
C LEU A 166 -1.80 -4.97 0.67
N ALA A 167 -2.56 -5.42 1.68
CA ALA A 167 -3.66 -6.36 1.47
C ALA A 167 -4.76 -5.73 0.60
N GLN A 168 -5.11 -4.46 0.84
CA GLN A 168 -6.05 -3.71 0.02
C GLN A 168 -5.57 -3.63 -1.44
N VAL A 169 -4.30 -3.29 -1.68
CA VAL A 169 -3.71 -3.28 -3.02
C VAL A 169 -3.79 -4.66 -3.68
N LEU A 170 -3.52 -5.74 -2.94
CA LEU A 170 -3.56 -7.09 -3.48
C LEU A 170 -4.97 -7.46 -3.94
N ILE A 171 -6.01 -7.05 -3.20
CA ILE A 171 -7.41 -7.24 -3.60
C ILE A 171 -7.70 -6.49 -4.91
N VAL A 172 -7.25 -5.25 -5.03
CA VAL A 172 -7.45 -4.43 -6.25
C VAL A 172 -6.75 -5.07 -7.45
N VAL A 173 -5.48 -5.49 -7.28
CA VAL A 173 -4.70 -6.15 -8.34
C VAL A 173 -5.33 -7.47 -8.74
N ALA A 174 -5.78 -8.29 -7.78
CA ALA A 174 -6.47 -9.54 -8.06
C ALA A 174 -7.80 -9.30 -8.79
N GLY A 175 -8.57 -8.29 -8.41
CA GLY A 175 -9.81 -7.90 -9.09
C GLY A 175 -9.57 -7.50 -10.55
N HIS A 176 -8.61 -6.61 -10.80
CA HIS A 176 -8.20 -6.23 -12.15
C HIS A 176 -7.71 -7.43 -12.96
N ALA A 177 -6.91 -8.30 -12.34
CA ALA A 177 -6.45 -9.52 -12.99
C ALA A 177 -7.66 -10.39 -13.38
N TYR A 178 -8.56 -10.71 -12.46
CA TYR A 178 -9.69 -11.60 -12.74
C TYR A 178 -10.76 -11.00 -13.67
N GLY A 179 -10.55 -9.79 -14.20
CA GLY A 179 -11.50 -9.09 -15.07
C GLY A 179 -12.74 -8.63 -14.31
N VAL A 180 -12.68 -8.61 -12.98
CA VAL A 180 -13.77 -8.10 -12.13
C VAL A 180 -13.57 -6.61 -11.98
N ILE A 181 -14.49 -5.83 -12.54
CA ILE A 181 -14.48 -4.37 -12.39
C ILE A 181 -14.77 -4.06 -10.91
N THR A 182 -13.72 -3.80 -10.14
CA THR A 182 -13.80 -3.45 -8.70
C THR A 182 -14.50 -2.12 -8.45
N GLN A 183 -14.71 -1.31 -9.50
CA GLN A 183 -15.35 0.00 -9.44
C GLN A 183 -16.87 -0.07 -9.19
N ALA A 184 -17.51 -1.22 -9.47
CA ALA A 184 -18.97 -1.39 -9.33
C ALA A 184 -19.38 -2.39 -8.23
N TYR A 185 -18.43 -2.92 -7.44
CA TYR A 185 -18.65 -4.04 -6.52
C TYR A 185 -18.92 -3.63 -5.05
N PRO A 186 -19.52 -4.51 -4.22
CA PRO A 186 -19.98 -4.22 -2.85
C PRO A 186 -18.87 -3.95 -1.81
N PHE A 187 -17.60 -4.00 -2.21
CA PHE A 187 -16.46 -3.77 -1.33
C PHE A 187 -15.88 -2.37 -1.57
N PRO A 188 -16.44 -1.32 -0.92
CA PRO A 188 -16.03 0.07 -1.16
C PRO A 188 -14.53 0.30 -0.94
N PHE A 189 -13.91 -0.48 -0.04
CA PHE A 189 -12.47 -0.41 0.25
C PHE A 189 -11.57 -0.92 -0.89
N ALA A 190 -12.10 -1.70 -1.84
CA ALA A 190 -11.38 -2.22 -3.00
C ALA A 190 -11.64 -1.41 -4.29
N ALA A 191 -12.48 -0.38 -4.23
CA ALA A 191 -12.68 0.55 -5.34
C ALA A 191 -11.51 1.54 -5.37
N MET A 192 -10.55 1.31 -6.26
CA MET A 192 -9.41 2.21 -6.50
C MET A 192 -9.06 2.20 -7.99
N THR A 193 -8.52 3.32 -8.47
CA THR A 193 -7.89 3.39 -9.80
C THR A 193 -6.54 2.67 -9.78
N THR A 194 -6.01 2.34 -10.96
CA THR A 194 -4.65 1.78 -11.09
C THR A 194 -3.61 2.73 -10.47
N TYR A 195 -3.76 4.04 -10.66
CA TYR A 195 -2.92 5.06 -10.04
C TYR A 195 -3.02 5.05 -8.50
N GLY A 196 -4.23 4.91 -7.96
CA GLY A 196 -4.45 4.78 -6.52
C GLY A 196 -3.81 3.51 -5.94
N ALA A 197 -3.93 2.37 -6.62
CA ALA A 197 -3.34 1.11 -6.20
C ALA A 197 -1.80 1.15 -6.21
N VAL A 198 -1.19 1.69 -7.27
CA VAL A 198 0.27 1.86 -7.36
C VAL A 198 0.76 2.83 -6.28
N SER A 199 0.06 3.94 -6.06
CA SER A 199 0.40 4.91 -5.01
C SER A 199 0.32 4.30 -3.62
N ALA A 200 -0.74 3.54 -3.33
CA ALA A 200 -0.91 2.79 -2.08
C ALA A 200 0.24 1.82 -1.84
N ALA A 201 0.61 1.05 -2.86
CA ALA A 201 1.69 0.08 -2.79
C ALA A 201 3.03 0.77 -2.47
N LEU A 202 3.37 1.82 -3.21
CA LEU A 202 4.60 2.58 -3.02
C LEU A 202 4.67 3.24 -1.65
N LEU A 203 3.56 3.82 -1.18
CA LEU A 203 3.50 4.43 0.15
C LEU A 203 3.64 3.40 1.27
N ALA A 204 2.96 2.25 1.17
CA ALA A 204 3.04 1.20 2.18
C ALA A 204 4.44 0.57 2.24
N VAL A 205 5.01 0.16 1.09
CA VAL A 205 6.37 -0.41 1.04
C VAL A 205 7.41 0.65 1.43
N GLY A 206 7.24 1.90 0.96
CA GLY A 206 8.13 3.01 1.30
C GLY A 206 8.14 3.31 2.80
N LEU A 207 6.98 3.26 3.47
CA LEU A 207 6.89 3.46 4.92
C LEU A 207 7.60 2.34 5.70
N LEU A 208 7.44 1.09 5.27
CA LEU A 208 8.17 -0.06 5.84
C LEU A 208 9.67 0.11 5.64
N ALA A 209 10.11 0.52 4.44
CA ALA A 209 11.51 0.74 4.09
C ALA A 209 12.16 1.93 4.83
N ALA A 210 11.38 2.95 5.18
CA ALA A 210 11.82 4.11 5.98
C ALA A 210 12.01 3.81 7.48
N SER A 211 11.50 2.66 7.96
CA SER A 211 11.63 2.20 9.34
C SER A 211 12.21 0.78 9.45
N PRO A 212 13.41 0.51 8.92
CA PRO A 212 13.99 -0.85 8.89
C PRO A 212 14.38 -1.38 10.28
N GLU A 213 14.44 -0.52 11.29
CA GLU A 213 14.97 -0.81 12.62
C GLU A 213 13.95 -1.47 13.58
N ARG A 214 12.66 -1.54 13.22
CA ARG A 214 11.61 -2.04 14.13
C ARG A 214 10.65 -3.01 13.44
N GLY A 215 10.08 -3.94 14.23
CA GLY A 215 8.98 -4.84 13.86
C GLY A 215 9.19 -5.69 12.59
N ILE A 216 8.16 -5.84 11.75
CA ILE A 216 8.13 -6.72 10.58
C ILE A 216 9.18 -6.30 9.54
N ALA A 217 9.38 -5.00 9.35
CA ALA A 217 10.44 -4.50 8.47
C ALA A 217 11.83 -4.91 8.97
N ALA A 218 12.06 -4.95 10.30
CA ALA A 218 13.30 -5.46 10.87
C ALA A 218 13.43 -6.98 10.73
N ALA A 219 12.32 -7.73 10.83
CA ALA A 219 12.31 -9.17 10.58
C ALA A 219 12.63 -9.48 9.11
N ILE A 220 12.09 -8.69 8.17
CA ILE A 220 12.30 -8.84 6.73
C ILE A 220 13.69 -8.33 6.33
N VAL A 221 14.19 -7.20 6.83
CA VAL A 221 15.48 -6.59 6.41
C VAL A 221 16.66 -7.13 7.20
N GLY A 222 16.44 -7.57 8.44
CA GLY A 222 17.46 -8.15 9.30
C GLY A 222 18.11 -9.38 8.66
N ARG A 223 19.41 -9.56 8.93
CA ARG A 223 20.17 -10.78 8.56
C ARG A 223 19.82 -11.95 9.48
N SER A 224 18.53 -12.20 9.71
CA SER A 224 18.08 -13.34 10.48
C SER A 224 17.75 -14.51 9.53
N PRO A 225 18.03 -15.77 9.92
CA PRO A 225 17.62 -16.94 9.15
C PRO A 225 16.11 -16.96 8.85
N ALA A 226 15.30 -16.49 9.81
CA ALA A 226 13.86 -16.34 9.66
C ALA A 226 13.46 -15.30 8.58
N GLY A 227 14.19 -14.18 8.50
CA GLY A 227 13.97 -13.14 7.50
C GLY A 227 14.32 -13.60 6.07
N GLU A 228 15.44 -14.33 5.92
CA GLU A 228 15.83 -14.90 4.62
C GLU A 228 14.81 -15.92 4.13
N MET A 229 14.34 -16.79 5.03
CA MET A 229 13.28 -17.73 4.71
C MET A 229 11.98 -17.01 4.35
N LEU A 230 11.59 -15.99 5.11
CA LEU A 230 10.39 -15.20 4.83
C LEU A 230 10.46 -14.53 3.45
N ARG A 231 11.59 -13.92 3.07
CA ARG A 231 11.79 -13.31 1.73
C ARG A 231 11.66 -14.32 0.59
N ARG A 232 12.07 -15.57 0.81
CA ARG A 232 11.97 -16.64 -0.19
C ARG A 232 10.54 -17.18 -0.30
N LEU A 233 9.80 -17.22 0.80
CA LEU A 233 8.42 -17.74 0.84
C LEU A 233 7.39 -16.68 0.43
N LEU A 234 7.64 -15.39 0.73
CA LEU A 234 6.69 -14.30 0.49
C LEU A 234 6.19 -14.23 -0.97
N PRO A 235 7.07 -14.28 -1.99
CA PRO A 235 6.64 -14.22 -3.38
C PRO A 235 5.74 -15.41 -3.73
N GLY A 236 6.07 -16.61 -3.22
CA GLY A 236 5.28 -17.80 -3.44
C GLY A 236 3.88 -17.71 -2.80
N ILE A 237 3.82 -17.29 -1.54
CA ILE A 237 2.55 -17.13 -0.79
C ILE A 237 1.63 -16.10 -1.45
N LEU A 238 2.18 -15.05 -2.08
CA LEU A 238 1.40 -14.01 -2.75
C LEU A 238 1.03 -14.40 -4.19
N VAL A 239 1.98 -14.91 -4.97
CA VAL A 239 1.80 -15.14 -6.42
C VAL A 239 0.97 -16.39 -6.69
N LEU A 240 1.18 -17.49 -5.96
CA LEU A 240 0.50 -18.75 -6.28
C LEU A 240 -1.02 -18.67 -6.13
N PRO A 241 -1.59 -18.12 -5.03
CA PRO A 241 -3.04 -17.96 -4.92
C PRO A 241 -3.63 -17.07 -6.00
N LEU A 242 -2.91 -16.01 -6.41
CA LEU A 242 -3.32 -15.14 -7.51
C LEU A 242 -3.37 -15.89 -8.86
N VAL A 243 -2.35 -16.69 -9.15
CA VAL A 243 -2.31 -17.50 -10.37
C VAL A 243 -3.41 -18.56 -10.36
N ILE A 244 -3.62 -19.24 -9.23
CA ILE A 244 -4.66 -20.26 -9.09
C ILE A 244 -6.05 -19.63 -9.27
N GLY A 245 -6.32 -18.50 -8.62
CA GLY A 245 -7.59 -17.81 -8.76
C GLY A 245 -7.83 -17.29 -10.18
N TRP A 246 -6.77 -16.87 -10.90
CA TRP A 246 -6.88 -16.51 -12.31
C TRP A 246 -7.32 -17.71 -13.16
N PHE A 247 -6.66 -18.86 -13.01
CA PHE A 247 -7.04 -20.07 -13.74
C PHE A 247 -8.46 -20.53 -13.39
N ALA A 248 -8.85 -20.46 -12.11
CA ALA A 248 -10.19 -20.79 -11.66
C ALA A 248 -11.24 -19.88 -12.33
N ARG A 249 -10.99 -18.57 -12.38
CA ARG A 249 -11.90 -17.62 -13.07
C ARG A 249 -11.99 -17.87 -14.57
N GLN A 250 -10.88 -18.19 -15.22
CA GLN A 250 -10.88 -18.52 -16.66
C GLN A 250 -11.64 -19.82 -16.97
N ALA A 251 -11.64 -20.79 -16.03
CA ALA A 251 -12.43 -22.00 -16.16
C ALA A 251 -13.94 -21.72 -16.02
N GLU A 252 -14.31 -20.86 -15.08
CA GLU A 252 -15.69 -20.39 -14.88
C GLU A 252 -16.20 -19.61 -16.10
N LEU A 253 -15.40 -18.70 -16.66
CA LEU A 253 -15.77 -17.91 -17.85
C LEU A 253 -15.96 -18.75 -19.12
N ARG A 254 -15.41 -19.97 -19.15
CA ARG A 254 -15.57 -20.93 -20.26
C ARG A 254 -16.65 -21.98 -20.00
N ASP A 255 -17.46 -21.79 -18.96
CA ASP A 255 -18.57 -22.66 -18.58
C ASP A 255 -18.14 -24.11 -18.27
N PHE A 256 -16.87 -24.32 -17.90
CA PHE A 256 -16.38 -25.65 -17.50
C PHE A 256 -16.93 -26.09 -16.14
N TYR A 257 -17.20 -25.13 -15.25
CA TYR A 257 -17.65 -25.36 -13.87
C TYR A 257 -18.59 -24.23 -13.41
N ASP A 258 -19.56 -24.57 -12.56
CA ASP A 258 -20.41 -23.60 -11.85
C ASP A 258 -19.61 -22.84 -10.77
N SER A 259 -20.07 -21.64 -10.40
CA SER A 259 -19.40 -20.72 -9.46
C SER A 259 -19.06 -21.40 -8.11
N GLY A 260 -19.93 -22.28 -7.61
CA GLY A 260 -19.68 -23.05 -6.37
C GLY A 260 -18.51 -24.03 -6.49
N ALA A 261 -18.39 -24.72 -7.64
CA ALA A 261 -17.30 -25.65 -7.90
C ALA A 261 -15.96 -24.93 -8.08
N THR A 262 -15.96 -23.77 -8.75
CA THR A 262 -14.78 -22.90 -8.88
C THR A 262 -14.23 -22.48 -7.52
N LEU A 263 -15.11 -22.07 -6.60
CA LEU A 263 -14.71 -21.69 -5.23
C LEU A 263 -14.14 -22.89 -4.45
N ALA A 264 -14.73 -24.07 -4.58
CA ALA A 264 -14.24 -25.29 -3.92
C ALA A 264 -12.86 -25.69 -4.44
N ILE A 265 -12.64 -25.70 -5.76
CA ILE A 265 -11.35 -26.02 -6.38
C ILE A 265 -10.29 -24.99 -5.95
N PHE A 266 -10.64 -23.69 -5.95
CA PHE A 266 -9.77 -22.63 -5.47
C PHE A 266 -9.36 -22.82 -4.01
N ALA A 267 -10.31 -23.15 -3.13
CA ALA A 267 -10.06 -23.39 -1.71
C ALA A 267 -9.14 -24.60 -1.50
N VAL A 268 -9.43 -25.73 -2.14
CA VAL A 268 -8.62 -26.95 -2.04
C VAL A 268 -7.21 -26.74 -2.59
N ALA A 269 -7.08 -26.10 -3.75
CA ALA A 269 -5.77 -25.78 -4.34
C ALA A 269 -4.97 -24.85 -3.42
N SER A 270 -5.62 -23.83 -2.83
CA SER A 270 -4.98 -22.94 -1.85
C SER A 270 -4.51 -23.67 -0.59
N ILE A 271 -5.32 -24.61 -0.07
CA ILE A 271 -4.94 -25.45 1.07
C ILE A 271 -3.72 -26.30 0.73
N ILE A 272 -3.69 -26.96 -0.43
CA ILE A 272 -2.57 -27.80 -0.87
C ILE A 272 -1.30 -26.95 -0.98
N VAL A 273 -1.39 -25.78 -1.59
CA VAL A 273 -0.26 -24.85 -1.70
C VAL A 273 0.24 -24.42 -0.33
N LEU A 274 -0.65 -23.98 0.55
CA LEU A 274 -0.28 -23.57 1.91
C LEU A 274 0.33 -24.73 2.70
N ALA A 275 -0.16 -25.96 2.52
CA ALA A 275 0.38 -27.16 3.14
C ALA A 275 1.80 -27.48 2.62
N VAL A 276 2.04 -27.38 1.31
CA VAL A 276 3.38 -27.54 0.73
C VAL A 276 4.33 -26.47 1.26
N PHE A 277 3.89 -25.21 1.31
CA PHE A 277 4.69 -24.13 1.89
C PHE A 277 4.99 -24.40 3.37
N ALA A 278 3.99 -24.75 4.18
CA ALA A 278 4.19 -25.10 5.59
C ALA A 278 5.19 -26.26 5.75
N TRP A 279 5.11 -27.29 4.91
CA TRP A 279 6.03 -28.41 4.93
C TRP A 279 7.48 -28.02 4.61
N THR A 280 7.68 -27.18 3.59
CA THR A 280 9.03 -26.65 3.28
C THR A 280 9.59 -25.79 4.42
N THR A 281 8.71 -25.11 5.15
CA THR A 281 9.05 -24.28 6.31
C THR A 281 9.50 -25.17 7.48
N ILE A 282 8.80 -26.28 7.76
CA ILE A 282 9.17 -27.25 8.80
C ILE A 282 10.56 -27.84 8.54
N GLY A 283 10.88 -28.18 7.28
CA GLY A 283 12.20 -28.71 6.92
C GLY A 283 13.35 -27.71 7.08
N ALA A 284 13.06 -26.40 7.08
CA ALA A 284 14.04 -25.35 7.34
C ALA A 284 14.15 -25.04 8.84
N VAL A 285 13.03 -25.04 9.58
CA VAL A 285 13.03 -24.91 11.05
C VAL A 285 13.80 -26.06 11.71
N ARG A 286 13.59 -27.30 11.23
CA ARG A 286 14.28 -28.47 11.76
C ARG A 286 15.80 -28.45 11.53
N ARG A 287 16.28 -27.80 10.45
CA ARG A 287 17.71 -27.56 10.22
C ARG A 287 18.28 -26.53 11.19
N ALA A 288 17.54 -25.44 11.42
CA ALA A 288 17.94 -24.40 12.37
C ALA A 288 18.00 -24.91 13.82
N ASP A 289 17.10 -25.82 14.20
CA ASP A 289 17.15 -26.46 15.53
C ASP A 289 18.31 -27.46 15.66
N HIS A 290 18.62 -28.22 14.62
CA HIS A 290 19.78 -29.12 14.60
C HIS A 290 21.11 -28.38 14.77
N ASP A 291 21.30 -27.26 14.07
CA ASP A 291 22.53 -26.44 14.20
C ASP A 291 22.67 -25.83 15.60
N ARG A 292 21.54 -25.50 16.25
CA ARG A 292 21.50 -24.96 17.60
C ARG A 292 21.83 -26.01 18.66
N GLN A 293 21.38 -27.24 18.46
CA GLN A 293 21.70 -28.37 19.34
C GLN A 293 23.14 -28.86 19.17
N ALA A 294 23.72 -28.75 17.96
CA ALA A 294 25.12 -29.12 17.72
C ALA A 294 26.14 -28.09 18.26
N ALA A 295 25.69 -26.87 18.59
CA ALA A 295 26.51 -25.80 19.15
C ALA A 295 26.46 -25.69 20.69
N LEU A 296 25.61 -26.49 21.34
CA LEU A 296 25.51 -26.63 22.80
C LEU A 296 26.28 -27.88 23.26
#